data_AF-A0AAW1T3L6-F1
#
_entry.id   AF-A0AAW1T3L6-F1
#
_cell.length_a   1.000
_cell.length_b   1.000
_cell.length_c   1.000
_cell.angle_alpha   90.00
_cell.angle_beta   90.00
_cell.angle_gamma   90.00
#
_symmetry.space_group_name_H-M   'P 1'
#
loop_
_entity.id
_entity.type
_entity.pdbx_description
1 polymer ?
#
loop_
_entity_poly.entity_id
_entity_poly.type
_entity_poly.pdbx_seq_one_letter_code
_entity_poly.pdbx_strand_id
1 'polypeptide(L)'
;MALLKPIAQQLPAADMHQQLPVDNLFYVENQRLKIALAERVEQVTQLRLEVQILMHETEVTTRENFEITEYMRKELLHKEDMNIRTRAALQEEQQHSAAELAAAKQLAAANEQQLQNDAALREEELGREIVDLKEQVAVVLEYKAKRQFVEDEFAALRQENERLKAELASQAKDLETKFLEKAARLKKGHEEQVEALKRTAELDAEERTDASIRRILTQNKNLTDELAMHVEVTEGLSKDLHELDADRRRLQRDLAIKSEVEQQMAMRGALQARTLKEGASHMAQLEGNLAAVLSGFKAERGNMKAATEQQLMESEGEQSSLRRLLKLKNHELANIRKLAQEVLSHRSDVEAFLLSSIHQVQKAAQNDHAIQTASHKDKQIVKSSSQIDIKDLSWDDRERVLRLLFMKINSQARNELPPHSLKPQQMDSSSERILPLHGALSGAARIALV
;
A
#
# COMPACT_ATOMS: atom_id res chain seq x y z
N MET A 1 -11.02 -67.19 -53.28
CA MET A 1 -10.04 -68.30 -53.39
C MET A 1 -10.74 -69.58 -53.00
N ALA A 2 -10.67 -70.60 -53.87
CA ALA A 2 -10.67 -72.05 -53.56
C ALA A 2 -11.79 -72.57 -52.63
N LEU A 3 -12.73 -73.45 -52.99
CA LEU A 3 -12.64 -74.61 -53.87
C LEU A 3 -14.05 -75.07 -54.27
N LEU A 4 -14.24 -75.19 -55.57
CA LEU A 4 -15.17 -76.12 -56.21
C LEU A 4 -14.71 -77.56 -55.94
N LYS A 5 -15.66 -78.46 -55.67
CA LYS A 5 -15.57 -79.85 -56.13
C LYS A 5 -16.97 -80.47 -56.27
N PRO A 6 -17.36 -80.94 -57.48
CA PRO A 6 -18.56 -81.73 -57.70
C PRO A 6 -18.21 -83.22 -57.64
N ILE A 7 -19.12 -84.05 -57.13
CA ILE A 7 -19.06 -85.51 -57.29
C ILE A 7 -20.37 -85.96 -57.92
N ALA A 8 -20.23 -86.36 -59.18
CA ALA A 8 -21.19 -87.11 -59.96
C ALA A 8 -21.01 -88.62 -59.70
N GLN A 9 -21.99 -89.38 -60.18
CA GLN A 9 -22.01 -90.83 -60.44
C GLN A 9 -22.47 -91.72 -59.27
N GLN A 10 -23.63 -92.38 -59.45
CA GLN A 10 -23.68 -93.75 -59.96
C GLN A 10 -25.13 -94.18 -60.23
N LEU A 11 -25.42 -94.51 -61.50
CA LEU A 11 -26.46 -95.47 -61.88
C LEU A 11 -26.02 -96.88 -61.43
N PRO A 12 -26.97 -97.81 -61.27
CA PRO A 12 -26.93 -98.98 -62.15
C PRO A 12 -28.29 -99.26 -62.80
N ALA A 13 -28.25 -99.57 -64.08
CA ALA A 13 -29.28 -100.29 -64.81
C ALA A 13 -28.91 -101.79 -64.81
N ALA A 14 -29.85 -102.66 -64.48
CA ALA A 14 -29.88 -104.06 -64.94
C ALA A 14 -31.27 -104.67 -64.71
N ASP A 15 -31.86 -105.14 -65.80
CA ASP A 15 -33.11 -105.87 -65.93
C ASP A 15 -33.24 -107.08 -65.00
N MET A 16 -34.46 -107.35 -64.53
CA MET A 16 -35.01 -108.71 -64.51
C MET A 16 -36.54 -108.68 -64.52
N HIS A 17 -37.10 -109.35 -65.53
CA HIS A 17 -38.50 -109.71 -65.71
C HIS A 17 -39.18 -110.19 -64.42
N GLN A 18 -40.37 -109.65 -64.12
CA GLN A 18 -41.53 -110.44 -63.72
C GLN A 18 -42.80 -109.57 -63.71
N GLN A 19 -43.76 -109.98 -64.54
CA GLN A 19 -45.13 -109.45 -64.56
C GLN A 19 -45.80 -109.71 -63.21
N LEU A 20 -46.15 -108.64 -62.50
CA LEU A 20 -47.05 -108.66 -61.35
C LEU A 20 -48.09 -107.55 -61.53
N PRO A 21 -49.34 -107.78 -61.08
CA PRO A 21 -50.52 -107.04 -61.51
C PRO A 21 -50.40 -105.55 -61.14
N VAL A 22 -50.74 -104.70 -62.12
CA VAL A 22 -50.56 -103.24 -62.16
C VAL A 22 -51.13 -102.51 -60.92
N ASP A 23 -52.08 -103.12 -60.21
CA ASP A 23 -52.72 -102.56 -59.01
C ASP A 23 -51.85 -102.64 -57.73
N ASN A 24 -50.91 -103.59 -57.61
CA ASN A 24 -50.08 -103.78 -56.41
C ASN A 24 -48.79 -102.96 -56.44
N LEU A 25 -48.24 -102.72 -57.63
CA LEU A 25 -47.09 -101.83 -57.84
C LEU A 25 -47.46 -100.38 -57.48
N PHE A 26 -48.67 -99.96 -57.89
CA PHE A 26 -49.20 -98.63 -57.60
C PHE A 26 -49.33 -98.40 -56.09
N TYR A 27 -49.74 -99.40 -55.30
CA TYR A 27 -49.86 -99.28 -53.84
C TYR A 27 -48.51 -99.19 -53.12
N VAL A 28 -47.55 -100.03 -53.50
CA VAL A 28 -46.18 -100.00 -52.91
C VAL A 28 -45.46 -98.71 -53.27
N GLU A 29 -45.62 -98.24 -54.51
CA GLU A 29 -45.07 -96.96 -54.96
C GLU A 29 -45.76 -95.78 -54.26
N ASN A 30 -47.08 -95.85 -54.03
CA ASN A 30 -47.79 -94.86 -53.21
C ASN A 30 -47.29 -94.85 -51.75
N GLN A 31 -47.00 -96.01 -51.15
CA GLN A 31 -46.45 -96.07 -49.80
C GLN A 31 -45.03 -95.51 -49.72
N ARG A 32 -44.17 -95.82 -50.70
CA ARG A 32 -42.83 -95.22 -50.80
C ARG A 32 -42.91 -93.71 -50.99
N LEU A 33 -43.80 -93.22 -51.84
CA LEU A 33 -44.06 -91.79 -52.02
C LEU A 33 -44.60 -91.14 -50.74
N LYS A 34 -45.44 -91.83 -49.95
CA LYS A 34 -45.92 -91.34 -48.65
C LYS A 34 -44.81 -91.24 -47.61
N ILE A 35 -43.92 -92.24 -47.53
CA ILE A 35 -42.78 -92.21 -46.62
C ILE A 35 -41.79 -91.12 -47.03
N ALA A 36 -41.45 -91.02 -48.32
CA ALA A 36 -40.59 -89.95 -48.83
C ALA A 36 -41.23 -88.55 -48.64
N LEU A 37 -42.55 -88.43 -48.79
CA LEU A 37 -43.28 -87.20 -48.48
C LEU A 37 -43.25 -86.89 -46.99
N ALA A 38 -43.40 -87.88 -46.11
CA ALA A 38 -43.31 -87.70 -44.66
C ALA A 38 -41.90 -87.27 -44.24
N GLU A 39 -40.85 -87.87 -44.79
CA GLU A 39 -39.45 -87.46 -44.57
C GLU A 39 -39.19 -86.04 -45.10
N ARG A 40 -39.75 -85.67 -46.26
CA ARG A 40 -39.66 -84.30 -46.79
C ARG A 40 -40.42 -83.30 -45.92
N VAL A 41 -41.59 -83.68 -45.41
CA VAL A 41 -42.36 -82.86 -44.45
C VAL A 41 -41.56 -82.69 -43.17
N GLU A 42 -40.94 -83.75 -42.65
CA GLU A 42 -40.09 -83.69 -41.47
C GLU A 42 -38.87 -82.77 -41.68
N GLN A 43 -38.15 -82.92 -42.79
CA GLN A 43 -37.06 -82.02 -43.18
C GLN A 43 -37.53 -80.55 -43.28
N VAL A 44 -38.69 -80.31 -43.90
CA VAL A 44 -39.27 -78.96 -43.99
C VAL A 44 -39.64 -78.42 -42.60
N THR A 45 -40.13 -79.26 -41.69
CA THR A 45 -40.42 -78.84 -40.30
C THR A 45 -39.15 -78.56 -39.51
N GLN A 46 -38.10 -79.36 -39.66
CA GLN A 46 -36.80 -79.14 -39.03
C GLN A 46 -36.15 -77.86 -39.54
N LEU A 47 -36.12 -77.65 -40.86
CA LEU A 47 -35.63 -76.40 -41.45
C LEU A 47 -36.46 -75.19 -41.02
N ARG A 48 -37.78 -75.34 -40.86
CA ARG A 48 -38.63 -74.26 -40.35
C ARG A 48 -38.28 -73.91 -38.90
N LEU A 49 -38.05 -74.91 -38.05
CA LEU A 49 -37.64 -74.71 -36.65
C LEU A 49 -36.24 -74.09 -36.58
N GLU A 50 -35.30 -74.55 -37.40
CA GLU A 50 -33.95 -74.00 -37.49
C GLU A 50 -33.97 -72.53 -37.95
N VAL A 51 -34.77 -72.21 -38.98
CA VAL A 51 -34.98 -70.82 -39.41
C VAL A 51 -35.59 -69.99 -38.27
N GLN A 52 -36.54 -70.52 -37.51
CA GLN A 52 -37.12 -69.81 -36.37
C GLN A 52 -36.10 -69.56 -35.24
N ILE A 53 -35.25 -70.55 -34.93
CA ILE A 53 -34.20 -70.43 -33.92
C ILE A 53 -33.16 -69.40 -34.38
N LEU A 54 -32.67 -69.50 -35.61
CA LEU A 54 -31.70 -68.55 -36.17
C LEU A 54 -32.29 -67.13 -36.22
N MET A 55 -33.56 -66.96 -36.58
CA MET A 55 -34.23 -65.67 -36.50
C MET A 55 -34.22 -65.12 -35.08
N HIS A 56 -34.58 -65.94 -34.08
CA HIS A 56 -34.55 -65.51 -32.68
C HIS A 56 -33.13 -65.15 -32.20
N GLU A 57 -32.12 -65.93 -32.56
CA GLU A 57 -30.72 -65.63 -32.24
C GLU A 57 -30.24 -64.33 -32.91
N THR A 58 -30.62 -64.10 -34.17
CA THR A 58 -30.33 -62.82 -34.84
C THR A 58 -31.05 -61.64 -34.18
N GLU A 59 -32.28 -61.83 -33.70
CA GLU A 59 -33.01 -60.79 -32.96
C GLU A 59 -32.37 -60.49 -31.60
N VAL A 60 -31.93 -61.51 -30.85
CA VAL A 60 -31.27 -61.31 -29.56
C VAL A 60 -29.91 -60.63 -29.76
N THR A 61 -29.08 -61.12 -30.68
CA THR A 61 -27.77 -60.52 -30.97
C THR A 61 -27.89 -59.10 -31.52
N THR A 62 -28.90 -58.80 -32.34
CA THR A 62 -29.14 -57.41 -32.80
C THR A 62 -29.59 -56.48 -31.67
N ARG A 63 -30.38 -56.97 -30.71
CA ARG A 63 -30.74 -56.19 -29.51
C ARG A 63 -29.53 -55.94 -28.62
N GLU A 64 -28.73 -56.96 -28.34
CA GLU A 64 -27.50 -56.83 -27.54
C GLU A 64 -26.50 -55.87 -28.22
N ASN A 65 -26.30 -56.00 -29.53
CA ASN A 65 -25.46 -55.08 -30.29
C ASN A 65 -25.98 -53.64 -30.26
N PHE A 66 -27.30 -53.45 -30.30
CA PHE A 66 -27.92 -52.13 -30.18
C PHE A 66 -27.69 -51.54 -28.79
N GLU A 67 -27.89 -52.30 -27.71
CA GLU A 67 -27.66 -51.85 -26.34
C GLU A 67 -26.19 -51.48 -26.09
N ILE A 68 -25.25 -52.29 -26.59
CA ILE A 68 -23.81 -52.00 -26.52
C ILE A 68 -23.49 -50.72 -27.30
N THR A 69 -24.02 -50.58 -28.51
CA THR A 69 -23.78 -49.38 -29.36
C THR A 69 -24.33 -48.12 -28.70
N GLU A 70 -25.53 -48.18 -28.13
CA GLU A 70 -26.14 -47.06 -27.40
C GLU A 70 -25.35 -46.71 -26.13
N TYR A 71 -24.88 -47.71 -25.38
CA TYR A 71 -24.00 -47.48 -24.24
C TYR A 71 -22.69 -46.80 -24.67
N MET A 72 -22.02 -47.31 -25.71
CA MET A 72 -20.79 -46.71 -26.25
C MET A 72 -21.03 -45.28 -26.75
N ARG A 73 -22.16 -45.01 -27.40
CA ARG A 73 -22.54 -43.67 -27.85
C ARG A 73 -22.70 -42.71 -26.68
N LYS A 74 -23.41 -43.12 -25.62
CA LYS A 74 -23.58 -42.30 -24.41
C LYS A 74 -22.24 -42.05 -23.71
N GLU A 75 -21.39 -43.06 -23.61
CA GLU A 75 -20.06 -42.93 -23.02
C GLU A 75 -19.14 -42.02 -23.86
N LEU A 76 -19.23 -42.09 -25.19
CA LEU A 76 -18.51 -41.19 -26.09
C LEU A 76 -18.96 -39.74 -25.91
N LEU A 77 -20.27 -39.49 -25.90
CA LEU A 77 -20.82 -38.15 -25.66
C LEU A 77 -20.40 -37.61 -24.29
N HIS A 78 -20.46 -38.44 -23.24
CA HIS A 78 -20.02 -38.05 -21.91
C HIS A 78 -18.54 -37.68 -21.88
N LYS A 79 -17.69 -38.47 -22.55
CA LYS A 79 -16.25 -38.19 -22.68
C LYS A 79 -15.99 -36.94 -23.51
N GLU A 80 -16.75 -36.70 -24.57
CA GLU A 80 -16.68 -35.48 -25.38
C GLU A 80 -17.04 -34.24 -24.54
N ASP A 81 -18.13 -34.28 -23.78
CA ASP A 81 -18.52 -33.22 -22.86
C ASP A 81 -17.44 -32.96 -21.80
N MET A 82 -16.87 -34.02 -21.23
CA MET A 82 -15.75 -33.90 -20.29
C MET A 82 -14.51 -33.30 -20.96
N ASN A 83 -14.23 -33.64 -22.22
CA ASN A 83 -13.11 -33.08 -22.97
C ASN A 83 -13.31 -31.59 -23.26
N ILE A 84 -14.53 -31.18 -23.61
CA ILE A 84 -14.88 -29.77 -23.82
C ILE A 84 -14.70 -28.97 -22.52
N ARG A 85 -15.23 -29.49 -21.40
CA ARG A 85 -15.10 -28.83 -20.08
C ARG A 85 -13.64 -28.71 -19.64
N THR A 86 -12.85 -29.77 -19.79
CA THR A 86 -11.42 -29.75 -19.42
C THR A 86 -10.61 -28.81 -20.31
N ARG A 87 -10.91 -28.75 -21.62
CA ARG A 87 -10.29 -27.77 -22.52
C ARG A 87 -10.68 -26.33 -22.15
N ALA A 88 -11.94 -26.08 -21.83
CA ALA A 88 -12.40 -24.75 -21.41
C ALA A 88 -11.71 -24.31 -20.10
N ALA A 89 -11.67 -25.19 -19.09
CA ALA A 89 -10.99 -24.91 -17.82
C ALA A 89 -9.48 -24.65 -18.02
N LEU A 90 -8.82 -25.45 -18.87
CA LEU A 90 -7.41 -25.24 -19.21
C LEU A 90 -7.18 -23.88 -19.88
N GLN A 91 -8.08 -23.48 -20.78
CA GLN A 91 -7.98 -22.20 -21.47
C GLN A 91 -8.21 -21.02 -20.50
N GLU A 92 -9.16 -21.13 -19.58
CA GLU A 92 -9.41 -20.12 -18.55
C GLU A 92 -8.18 -19.96 -17.62
N GLU A 93 -7.58 -21.07 -17.18
CA GLU A 93 -6.38 -21.04 -16.33
C GLU A 93 -5.15 -20.48 -17.08
N GLN A 94 -5.01 -20.79 -18.37
CA GLN A 94 -3.99 -20.17 -19.23
C GLN A 94 -4.19 -18.67 -19.39
N GLN A 95 -5.44 -18.22 -19.55
CA GLN A 95 -5.75 -16.78 -19.63
C GLN A 95 -5.50 -16.07 -18.30
N HIS A 96 -5.90 -16.69 -17.19
CA HIS A 96 -5.67 -16.15 -15.85
C HIS A 96 -4.17 -16.02 -15.55
N SER A 97 -3.39 -17.08 -15.76
CA SER A 97 -1.94 -17.06 -15.56
C SER A 97 -1.23 -16.08 -16.52
N ALA A 98 -1.68 -15.96 -17.77
CA ALA A 98 -1.16 -14.95 -18.70
C ALA A 98 -1.47 -13.52 -18.24
N ALA A 99 -2.68 -13.27 -17.71
CA ALA A 99 -3.09 -11.97 -17.18
C ALA A 99 -2.30 -11.61 -15.91
N GLU A 100 -2.11 -12.55 -14.98
CA GLU A 100 -1.27 -12.37 -13.80
C GLU A 100 0.19 -12.07 -14.17
N LEU A 101 0.75 -12.80 -15.14
CA LEU A 101 2.11 -12.59 -15.61
C LEU A 101 2.27 -11.24 -16.33
N ALA A 102 1.25 -10.80 -17.07
CA ALA A 102 1.22 -9.47 -17.67
C ALA A 102 1.14 -8.37 -16.60
N ALA A 103 0.28 -8.52 -15.60
CA ALA A 103 0.17 -7.58 -14.48
C ALA A 103 1.46 -7.50 -13.66
N ALA A 104 2.09 -8.65 -13.36
CA ALA A 104 3.37 -8.71 -12.67
C ALA A 104 4.49 -8.02 -13.46
N LYS A 105 4.52 -8.19 -14.79
CA LYS A 105 5.47 -7.48 -15.67
C LYS A 105 5.23 -5.97 -15.69
N GLN A 106 3.97 -5.54 -15.73
CA GLN A 106 3.65 -4.11 -15.68
C GLN A 106 4.05 -3.49 -14.35
N LEU A 107 3.79 -4.17 -13.23
CA LEU A 107 4.21 -3.71 -11.90
C LEU A 107 5.75 -3.66 -11.79
N ALA A 108 6.45 -4.68 -12.29
CA ALA A 108 7.91 -4.69 -12.31
C ALA A 108 8.48 -3.54 -13.15
N ALA A 109 7.92 -3.28 -14.33
CA ALA A 109 8.34 -2.16 -15.18
C ALA A 109 8.05 -0.79 -14.52
N ALA A 110 6.91 -0.65 -13.84
CA ALA A 110 6.59 0.57 -13.11
C ALA A 110 7.56 0.81 -11.93
N ASN A 111 7.88 -0.24 -11.16
CA ASN A 111 8.85 -0.16 -10.08
C ASN A 111 10.27 0.16 -10.59
N GLU A 112 10.67 -0.43 -11.72
CA GLU A 112 11.96 -0.13 -12.36
C GLU A 112 12.04 1.33 -12.82
N GLN A 113 10.97 1.86 -13.43
CA GLN A 113 10.90 3.28 -13.80
C GLN A 113 10.95 4.20 -12.58
N GLN A 114 10.25 3.86 -11.49
CA GLN A 114 10.31 4.62 -10.25
C GLN A 114 11.73 4.63 -9.67
N LEU A 115 12.37 3.46 -9.57
CA LEU A 115 13.76 3.35 -9.10
C LEU A 115 14.74 4.15 -9.97
N GLN A 116 14.56 4.16 -11.29
CA GLN A 116 15.38 4.95 -12.21
C GLN A 116 15.16 6.46 -11.99
N ASN A 117 13.91 6.90 -11.82
CA ASN A 117 13.61 8.32 -11.55
C ASN A 117 14.18 8.76 -10.20
N ASP A 118 14.01 7.95 -9.15
CA ASP A 118 14.54 8.24 -7.82
C ASP A 118 16.08 8.29 -7.84
N ALA A 119 16.73 7.37 -8.56
CA ALA A 119 18.17 7.38 -8.76
C ALA A 119 18.64 8.63 -9.52
N ALA A 120 17.96 9.01 -10.59
CA ALA A 120 18.30 10.20 -11.37
C ALA A 120 18.14 11.50 -10.56
N LEU A 121 17.07 11.63 -9.77
CA LEU A 121 16.89 12.75 -8.86
C LEU A 121 18.00 12.79 -7.80
N ARG A 122 18.37 11.65 -7.23
CA ARG A 122 19.45 11.56 -6.26
C ARG A 122 20.80 11.93 -6.85
N GLU A 123 21.08 11.51 -8.08
CA GLU A 123 22.29 11.91 -8.81
C GLU A 123 22.32 13.42 -9.06
N GLU A 124 21.19 14.03 -9.40
CA GLU A 124 21.09 15.48 -9.59
C GLU A 124 21.30 16.24 -8.26
N GLU A 125 20.69 15.78 -7.17
CA GLU A 125 20.89 16.33 -5.81
C GLU A 125 22.35 16.28 -5.39
N LEU A 126 22.98 15.10 -5.47
CA LEU A 126 24.40 14.92 -5.16
C LEU A 126 25.29 15.75 -6.08
N GLY A 127 24.92 15.88 -7.36
CA GLY A 127 25.60 16.75 -8.31
C GLY A 127 25.60 18.22 -7.88
N ARG A 128 24.45 18.73 -7.43
CA ARG A 128 24.33 20.09 -6.87
C ARG A 128 25.15 20.26 -5.61
N GLU A 129 25.06 19.32 -4.66
CA GLU A 129 25.86 19.35 -3.43
C GLU A 129 27.37 19.38 -3.71
N ILE A 130 27.84 18.60 -4.70
CA ILE A 130 29.24 18.60 -5.11
C ILE A 130 29.66 19.96 -5.68
N VAL A 131 28.81 20.62 -6.46
CA VAL A 131 29.09 21.97 -7.00
C VAL A 131 29.17 22.98 -5.86
N ASP A 132 28.20 22.99 -4.96
CA ASP A 132 28.18 23.89 -3.81
C ASP A 132 29.42 23.72 -2.92
N LEU A 133 29.80 22.46 -2.64
CA LEU A 133 31.01 22.15 -1.86
C LEU A 133 32.28 22.59 -2.59
N LYS A 134 32.35 22.45 -3.92
CA LYS A 134 33.49 22.94 -4.71
C LYS A 134 33.59 24.47 -4.65
N GLU A 135 32.47 25.18 -4.74
CA GLU A 135 32.44 26.64 -4.61
C GLU A 135 32.88 27.08 -3.21
N GLN A 136 32.38 26.43 -2.16
CA GLN A 136 32.81 26.72 -0.77
C GLN A 136 34.31 26.48 -0.59
N VAL A 137 34.86 25.39 -1.13
CA VAL A 137 36.30 25.12 -1.09
C VAL A 137 37.08 26.20 -1.84
N ALA A 138 36.62 26.66 -3.00
CA ALA A 138 37.27 27.74 -3.75
C ALA A 138 37.31 29.04 -2.93
N VAL A 139 36.20 29.43 -2.30
CA VAL A 139 36.12 30.61 -1.43
C VAL A 139 37.09 30.49 -0.25
N VAL A 140 37.19 29.31 0.38
CA VAL A 140 38.13 29.08 1.49
C VAL A 140 39.59 29.16 1.03
N LEU A 141 39.91 28.66 -0.16
CA LEU A 141 41.25 28.76 -0.73
C LEU A 141 41.62 30.22 -1.04
N GLU A 142 40.71 31.00 -1.63
CA GLU A 142 40.92 32.43 -1.83
C GLU A 142 41.11 33.18 -0.51
N TYR A 143 40.32 32.86 0.51
CA TYR A 143 40.48 33.45 1.85
C TYR A 143 41.85 33.12 2.44
N LYS A 144 42.32 31.87 2.32
CA LYS A 144 43.66 31.47 2.78
C LYS A 144 44.76 32.24 2.05
N ALA A 145 44.65 32.40 0.73
CA ALA A 145 45.62 33.17 -0.06
C ALA A 145 45.64 34.65 0.35
N LYS A 146 44.47 35.28 0.49
CA LYS A 146 44.34 36.67 0.96
C LYS A 146 44.89 36.85 2.37
N ARG A 147 44.61 35.90 3.26
CA ARG A 147 45.13 35.90 4.64
C ARG A 147 46.65 35.82 4.66
N GLN A 148 47.24 34.91 3.88
CA GLN A 148 48.70 34.79 3.79
C GLN A 148 49.34 36.07 3.26
N PHE A 149 48.77 36.67 2.20
CA PHE A 149 49.23 37.96 1.68
C PHE A 149 49.24 39.06 2.74
N VAL A 150 48.16 39.19 3.53
CA VAL A 150 48.08 40.17 4.62
C VAL A 150 49.06 39.85 5.74
N GLU A 151 49.26 38.58 6.10
CA GLU A 151 50.23 38.15 7.10
C GLU A 151 51.67 38.51 6.66
N ASP A 152 52.00 38.29 5.38
CA ASP A 152 53.31 38.63 4.79
C ASP A 152 53.54 40.16 4.76
N GLU A 153 52.53 40.94 4.34
CA GLU A 153 52.60 42.41 4.35
C GLU A 153 52.76 42.95 5.78
N PHE A 154 52.03 42.38 6.74
CA PHE A 154 52.15 42.76 8.15
C PHE A 154 53.55 42.44 8.71
N ALA A 155 54.12 41.29 8.33
CA ALA A 155 55.48 40.93 8.71
C ALA A 155 56.51 41.91 8.13
N ALA A 156 56.36 42.31 6.86
CA ALA A 156 57.21 43.30 6.22
C ALA A 156 57.13 44.67 6.91
N LEU A 157 55.91 45.16 7.19
CA LEU A 157 55.70 46.43 7.90
C LEU A 157 56.23 46.40 9.33
N ARG A 158 56.15 45.26 10.03
CA ARG A 158 56.79 45.09 11.35
C ARG A 158 58.30 45.24 11.24
N GLN A 159 58.93 44.57 10.27
CA GLN A 159 60.36 44.64 10.05
C GLN A 159 60.81 46.06 9.69
N GLU A 160 60.06 46.77 8.85
CA GLU A 160 60.33 48.17 8.52
C GLU A 160 60.20 49.08 9.75
N ASN A 161 59.16 48.89 10.57
CA ASN A 161 59.00 49.65 11.81
C ASN A 161 60.14 49.40 12.80
N GLU A 162 60.62 48.16 12.92
CA GLU A 162 61.79 47.84 13.74
C GLU A 162 63.05 48.52 13.21
N ARG A 163 63.24 48.51 11.88
CA ARG A 163 64.36 49.20 11.22
C ARG A 163 64.34 50.71 11.48
N LEU A 164 63.18 51.35 11.28
CA LEU A 164 62.99 52.78 11.52
C LEU A 164 63.20 53.14 12.99
N LYS A 165 62.73 52.31 13.93
CA LYS A 165 62.99 52.51 15.37
C LYS A 165 64.48 52.43 15.69
N ALA A 166 65.20 51.47 15.10
CA ALA A 166 66.64 51.36 15.29
C ALA A 166 67.40 52.56 14.70
N GLU A 167 67.02 53.02 13.50
CA GLU A 167 67.56 54.24 12.87
C GLU A 167 67.30 55.46 13.75
N LEU A 168 66.06 55.67 14.22
CA LEU A 168 65.70 56.78 15.10
C LEU A 168 66.47 56.73 16.42
N ALA A 169 66.65 55.54 17.01
CA ALA A 169 67.44 55.37 18.23
C ALA A 169 68.92 55.71 18.01
N SER A 170 69.51 55.33 16.87
CA SER A 170 70.86 55.75 16.51
C SER A 170 70.98 57.26 16.31
N GLN A 171 70.02 57.88 15.62
CA GLN A 171 69.99 59.33 15.43
C GLN A 171 69.85 60.09 16.75
N ALA A 172 69.01 59.60 17.66
CA ALA A 172 68.86 60.16 18.99
C ALA A 172 70.18 60.13 19.77
N LYS A 173 70.91 59.00 19.73
CA LYS A 173 72.23 58.87 20.36
C LYS A 173 73.27 59.79 19.72
N ASP A 174 73.27 59.93 18.40
CA ASP A 174 74.16 60.85 17.68
C ASP A 174 73.87 62.31 18.00
N LEU A 175 72.60 62.66 18.19
CA LEU A 175 72.21 64.00 18.63
C LEU A 175 72.60 64.25 20.09
N GLU A 176 72.37 63.28 20.97
CA GLU A 176 72.73 63.37 22.38
C GLU A 176 74.24 63.58 22.56
N THR A 177 75.07 62.83 21.84
CA THR A 177 76.53 63.02 21.83
C THR A 177 76.94 64.41 21.34
N LYS A 178 76.35 64.89 20.23
CA LYS A 178 76.59 66.27 19.73
C LYS A 178 76.14 67.34 20.73
N PHE A 179 75.02 67.15 21.42
CA PHE A 179 74.55 68.08 22.45
C PHE A 179 75.48 68.08 23.66
N LEU A 180 75.94 66.92 24.11
CA LEU A 180 76.92 66.80 25.19
C LEU A 180 78.23 67.49 24.82
N GLU A 181 78.74 67.30 23.60
CA GLU A 181 79.94 67.98 23.11
C GLU A 181 79.77 69.51 23.08
N LYS A 182 78.65 70.01 22.54
CA LYS A 182 78.35 71.45 22.52
C LYS A 182 78.21 72.02 23.92
N ALA A 183 77.52 71.32 24.82
CA ALA A 183 77.36 71.73 26.22
C ALA A 183 78.72 71.80 26.93
N ALA A 184 79.61 70.83 26.68
CA ALA A 184 80.98 70.86 27.21
C ALA A 184 81.78 72.06 26.67
N ARG A 185 81.69 72.35 25.36
CA ARG A 185 82.34 73.54 24.77
C ARG A 185 81.79 74.85 25.33
N LEU A 186 80.47 74.95 25.47
CA LEU A 186 79.82 76.16 25.99
C LEU A 186 80.17 76.41 27.45
N LYS A 187 80.20 75.36 28.29
CA LYS A 187 80.67 75.44 29.68
C LYS A 187 82.10 75.97 29.75
N LYS A 188 83.00 75.40 28.95
CA LYS A 188 84.40 75.85 28.87
C LYS A 188 84.50 77.32 28.45
N GLY A 189 83.72 77.74 27.44
CA GLY A 189 83.68 79.12 26.99
C GLY A 189 83.12 80.10 28.05
N HIS A 190 82.09 79.70 28.80
CA HIS A 190 81.57 80.50 29.91
C HIS A 190 82.57 80.60 31.07
N GLU A 191 83.30 79.53 31.39
CA GLU A 191 84.39 79.59 32.37
C GLU A 191 85.45 80.61 31.94
N GLU A 192 85.88 80.58 30.68
CA GLU A 192 86.83 81.55 30.10
C GLU A 192 86.27 82.99 30.14
N GLN A 193 84.99 83.20 29.81
CA GLN A 193 84.34 84.52 29.86
C GLN A 193 84.19 85.06 31.29
N VAL A 194 83.86 84.21 32.26
CA VAL A 194 83.79 84.61 33.67
C VAL A 194 85.16 85.05 34.17
N GLU A 195 86.25 84.41 33.74
CA GLU A 195 87.59 84.89 34.04
C GLU A 195 87.90 86.24 33.39
N ALA A 196 87.52 86.42 32.12
CA ALA A 196 87.72 87.68 31.43
C ALA A 196 86.92 88.83 32.07
N LEU A 197 85.66 88.60 32.43
CA LEU A 197 84.80 89.59 33.10
C LEU A 197 85.31 90.00 34.48
N LYS A 198 85.97 89.10 35.22
CA LYS A 198 86.65 89.48 36.46
C LYS A 198 87.75 90.51 36.19
N ARG A 199 88.54 90.32 35.12
CA ARG A 199 89.61 91.24 34.71
C ARG A 199 89.06 92.57 34.20
N THR A 200 87.94 92.57 33.50
CA THR A 200 87.34 93.82 32.99
C THR A 200 86.55 94.57 34.06
N ALA A 201 85.88 93.90 35.00
CA ALA A 201 85.21 94.57 36.12
C ALA A 201 86.20 95.29 37.05
N GLU A 202 87.45 94.82 37.12
CA GLU A 202 88.56 95.53 37.79
C GLU A 202 88.93 96.82 37.05
N LEU A 203 88.86 96.82 35.72
CA LEU A 203 89.16 97.97 34.86
C LEU A 203 87.98 98.97 34.78
N ASP A 204 86.74 98.48 34.71
CA ASP A 204 85.53 99.30 34.64
C ASP A 204 85.18 99.98 35.97
N ALA A 205 85.79 99.56 37.09
CA ALA A 205 85.75 100.32 38.34
C ALA A 205 86.42 101.71 38.21
N GLU A 206 87.24 101.93 37.17
CA GLU A 206 88.04 103.15 37.02
C GLU A 206 87.33 104.28 36.27
N GLU A 207 86.29 104.03 35.46
CA GLU A 207 85.78 105.05 34.54
C GLU A 207 84.25 105.21 34.55
N ARG A 208 83.77 106.06 35.47
CA ARG A 208 82.42 106.64 35.44
C ARG A 208 82.49 108.14 35.15
N THR A 209 82.00 108.59 33.99
CA THR A 209 80.87 109.54 33.80
C THR A 209 80.87 110.17 32.39
N ASP A 210 79.74 110.17 31.66
CA ASP A 210 79.15 111.41 31.10
C ASP A 210 77.60 111.43 31.00
N ALA A 211 76.91 112.32 31.73
CA ALA A 211 75.49 112.16 32.09
C ALA A 211 74.43 112.84 31.19
N SER A 212 74.79 113.76 30.30
CA SER A 212 73.81 114.46 29.44
C SER A 212 73.58 113.76 28.09
N ILE A 213 74.66 113.26 27.48
CA ILE A 213 74.61 112.35 26.33
C ILE A 213 73.81 111.09 26.71
N ARG A 214 73.98 110.60 27.95
CA ARG A 214 73.15 109.52 28.51
C ARG A 214 71.66 109.81 28.44
N ARG A 215 71.21 111.04 28.69
CA ARG A 215 69.78 111.37 28.79
C ARG A 215 69.08 111.38 27.42
N ILE A 216 69.74 111.92 26.38
CA ILE A 216 69.24 111.86 24.99
C ILE A 216 69.35 110.43 24.43
N LEU A 217 70.45 109.73 24.72
CA LEU A 217 70.58 108.32 24.36
C LEU A 217 69.52 107.45 25.06
N THR A 218 69.15 107.71 26.31
CA THR A 218 68.06 106.98 26.98
C THR A 218 66.71 107.25 26.32
N GLN A 219 66.45 108.46 25.84
CA GLN A 219 65.15 108.76 25.24
C GLN A 219 65.01 108.15 23.83
N ASN A 220 66.07 108.18 23.01
CA ASN A 220 66.10 107.43 21.76
C ASN A 220 66.04 105.93 22.03
N LYS A 221 66.69 105.43 23.09
CA LYS A 221 66.61 104.02 23.49
C LYS A 221 65.19 103.62 23.85
N ASN A 222 64.47 104.43 24.63
CA ASN A 222 63.07 104.16 24.98
C ASN A 222 62.17 104.08 23.73
N LEU A 223 62.32 105.00 22.78
CA LEU A 223 61.58 104.94 21.51
C LEU A 223 61.94 103.71 20.67
N THR A 224 63.22 103.31 20.70
CA THR A 224 63.69 102.09 20.02
C THR A 224 63.11 100.84 20.69
N ASP A 225 63.01 100.84 22.01
CA ASP A 225 62.44 99.75 22.82
C ASP A 225 60.92 99.65 22.58
N GLU A 226 60.19 100.77 22.47
CA GLU A 226 58.78 100.79 22.09
C GLU A 226 58.56 100.26 20.67
N LEU A 227 59.40 100.67 19.71
CA LEU A 227 59.33 100.14 18.34
C LEU A 227 59.63 98.64 18.30
N ALA A 228 60.61 98.18 19.08
CA ALA A 228 60.96 96.78 19.22
C ALA A 228 59.80 95.97 19.82
N MET A 229 59.11 96.48 20.84
CA MET A 229 57.89 95.85 21.37
C MET A 229 56.79 95.75 20.31
N HIS A 230 56.57 96.81 19.53
CA HIS A 230 55.57 96.76 18.46
C HIS A 230 55.91 95.74 17.36
N VAL A 231 57.19 95.63 17.00
CA VAL A 231 57.66 94.59 16.07
C VAL A 231 57.43 93.20 16.68
N GLU A 232 57.76 93.00 17.95
CA GLU A 232 57.55 91.72 18.64
C GLU A 232 56.06 91.33 18.72
N VAL A 233 55.18 92.28 19.02
CA VAL A 233 53.72 92.06 19.06
C VAL A 233 53.16 91.77 17.66
N THR A 234 53.64 92.46 16.62
CA THR A 234 53.19 92.20 15.24
C THR A 234 53.72 90.87 14.71
N GLU A 235 54.94 90.47 15.07
CA GLU A 235 55.47 89.13 14.81
C GLU A 235 54.69 88.05 15.57
N GLY A 236 54.33 88.29 16.82
CA GLY A 236 53.48 87.41 17.63
C GLY A 236 52.11 87.20 16.98
N LEU A 237 51.41 88.29 16.65
CA LEU A 237 50.13 88.25 15.94
C LEU A 237 50.23 87.57 14.56
N SER A 238 51.35 87.75 13.85
CA SER A 238 51.59 87.08 12.57
C SER A 238 51.79 85.56 12.75
N LYS A 239 52.45 85.12 13.83
CA LYS A 239 52.59 83.70 14.16
C LYS A 239 51.24 83.10 14.52
N ASP A 240 50.46 83.76 15.36
CA ASP A 240 49.11 83.33 15.74
C ASP A 240 48.21 83.21 14.51
N LEU A 241 48.24 84.18 13.59
CA LEU A 241 47.50 84.12 12.33
C LEU A 241 47.89 82.90 11.48
N HIS A 242 49.19 82.58 11.38
CA HIS A 242 49.66 81.40 10.66
C HIS A 242 49.26 80.09 11.34
N GLU A 243 49.30 80.02 12.67
CA GLU A 243 48.85 78.85 13.44
C GLU A 243 47.34 78.64 13.27
N LEU A 244 46.54 79.70 13.42
CA LEU A 244 45.09 79.67 13.18
C LEU A 244 44.73 79.26 11.75
N ASP A 245 45.47 79.71 10.74
CA ASP A 245 45.26 79.30 9.35
C ASP A 245 45.64 77.83 9.12
N ALA A 246 46.71 77.34 9.74
CA ALA A 246 47.10 75.93 9.69
C ALA A 246 46.01 75.04 10.31
N ASP A 247 45.48 75.43 11.47
CA ASP A 247 44.40 74.72 12.16
C ASP A 247 43.10 74.77 11.37
N ARG A 248 42.75 75.91 10.78
CA ARG A 248 41.57 76.03 9.89
C ARG A 248 41.66 75.05 8.73
N ARG A 249 42.82 74.96 8.06
CA ARG A 249 43.04 74.01 6.95
C ARG A 249 43.02 72.56 7.42
N ARG A 250 43.48 72.27 8.64
CA ARG A 250 43.41 70.93 9.22
C ARG A 250 41.96 70.54 9.51
N LEU A 251 41.22 71.37 10.24
CA LEU A 251 39.82 71.13 10.58
C LEU A 251 38.94 71.02 9.34
N GLN A 252 39.20 71.81 8.28
CA GLN A 252 38.49 71.67 7.01
C GLN A 252 38.69 70.30 6.35
N ARG A 253 39.92 69.77 6.37
CA ARG A 253 40.20 68.42 5.86
C ARG A 253 39.51 67.35 6.71
N ASP A 254 39.59 67.49 8.02
CA ASP A 254 38.95 66.53 8.94
C ASP A 254 37.42 66.53 8.78
N LEU A 255 36.80 67.70 8.61
CA LEU A 255 35.36 67.83 8.37
C LEU A 255 34.95 67.23 7.02
N ALA A 256 35.74 67.45 5.96
CA ALA A 256 35.48 66.85 4.65
C ALA A 256 35.50 65.31 4.74
N ILE A 257 36.55 64.74 5.34
CA ILE A 257 36.67 63.28 5.53
C ILE A 257 35.51 62.73 6.37
N LYS A 258 35.16 63.39 7.48
CA LYS A 258 34.03 62.97 8.32
C LYS A 258 32.71 62.99 7.56
N SER A 259 32.46 64.05 6.78
CA SER A 259 31.24 64.14 5.97
C SER A 259 31.15 63.03 4.93
N GLU A 260 32.27 62.66 4.30
CA GLU A 260 32.32 61.58 3.31
C GLU A 260 32.06 60.23 3.98
N VAL A 261 32.66 59.97 5.14
CA VAL A 261 32.43 58.74 5.92
C VAL A 261 30.98 58.64 6.39
N GLU A 262 30.39 59.73 6.88
CA GLU A 262 28.98 59.79 7.27
C GLU A 262 28.06 59.47 6.09
N GLN A 263 28.33 60.04 4.91
CA GLN A 263 27.58 59.74 3.69
C GLN A 263 27.71 58.27 3.28
N GLN A 264 28.93 57.71 3.31
CA GLN A 264 29.16 56.31 2.97
C GLN A 264 28.49 55.36 3.97
N MET A 265 28.52 55.67 5.28
CA MET A 265 27.82 54.92 6.32
C MET A 265 26.31 54.99 6.13
N ALA A 266 25.76 56.18 5.81
CA ALA A 266 24.35 56.34 5.51
C ALA A 266 23.93 55.53 4.28
N MET A 267 24.72 55.56 3.20
CA MET A 267 24.46 54.75 1.99
C MET A 267 24.53 53.25 2.28
N ARG A 268 25.55 52.78 3.01
CA ARG A 268 25.66 51.38 3.43
C ARG A 268 24.50 50.97 4.33
N GLY A 269 24.11 51.82 5.27
CA GLY A 269 22.96 51.60 6.14
C GLY A 269 21.65 51.50 5.36
N ALA A 270 21.45 52.35 4.35
CA ALA A 270 20.26 52.30 3.49
C ALA A 270 20.20 51.01 2.67
N LEU A 271 21.33 50.57 2.09
CA LEU A 271 21.43 49.31 1.36
C LEU A 271 21.18 48.12 2.28
N GLN A 272 21.82 48.08 3.45
CA GLN A 272 21.62 47.03 4.44
C GLN A 272 20.17 46.98 4.96
N ALA A 273 19.55 48.13 5.20
CA ALA A 273 18.15 48.20 5.58
C ALA A 273 17.22 47.64 4.48
N ARG A 274 17.54 47.88 3.21
CA ARG A 274 16.81 47.32 2.08
C ARG A 274 16.95 45.81 2.00
N THR A 275 18.17 45.28 2.10
CA THR A 275 18.40 43.81 2.10
C THR A 275 17.76 43.14 3.31
N LEU A 276 17.77 43.78 4.48
CA LEU A 276 17.07 43.29 5.67
C LEU A 276 15.56 43.28 5.47
N LYS A 277 15.00 44.31 4.82
CA LYS A 277 13.56 44.37 4.51
C LYS A 277 13.15 43.28 3.50
N GLU A 278 13.96 43.08 2.46
CA GLU A 278 13.76 42.01 1.48
C GLU A 278 13.85 40.63 2.15
N GLY A 279 14.88 40.39 2.97
CA GLY A 279 15.01 39.17 3.79
C GLY A 279 13.85 38.95 4.75
N ALA A 280 13.40 39.99 5.46
CA ALA A 280 12.25 39.92 6.36
C ALA A 280 10.95 39.60 5.61
N SER A 281 10.76 40.16 4.41
CA SER A 281 9.60 39.83 3.58
C SER A 281 9.62 38.37 3.11
N HIS A 282 10.80 37.85 2.79
CA HIS A 282 10.96 36.45 2.41
C HIS A 282 10.72 35.50 3.58
N MET A 283 11.26 35.82 4.77
CA MET A 283 10.97 35.06 6.00
C MET A 283 9.46 35.04 6.29
N ALA A 284 8.77 36.19 6.21
CA ALA A 284 7.33 36.25 6.41
C ALA A 284 6.53 35.42 5.38
N GLN A 285 6.96 35.39 4.11
CA GLN A 285 6.36 34.54 3.08
C GLN A 285 6.56 33.05 3.39
N LEU A 286 7.78 32.65 3.77
CA LEU A 286 8.08 31.26 4.13
C LEU A 286 7.32 30.81 5.38
N GLU A 287 7.24 31.66 6.40
CA GLU A 287 6.44 31.41 7.60
C GLU A 287 4.95 31.28 7.26
N GLY A 288 4.43 32.14 6.38
CA GLY A 288 3.06 32.04 5.89
C GLY A 288 2.77 30.75 5.12
N ASN A 289 3.67 30.35 4.22
CA ASN A 289 3.57 29.10 3.47
C ASN A 289 3.62 27.89 4.41
N LEU A 290 4.53 27.89 5.38
CA LEU A 290 4.65 26.82 6.37
C LEU A 290 3.39 26.74 7.26
N ALA A 291 2.85 27.87 7.69
CA ALA A 291 1.59 27.93 8.43
C ALA A 291 0.42 27.37 7.61
N ALA A 292 0.34 27.68 6.31
CA ALA A 292 -0.68 27.14 5.42
C ALA A 292 -0.55 25.62 5.25
N VAL A 293 0.66 25.11 5.04
CA VAL A 293 0.92 23.65 4.93
C VAL A 293 0.59 22.93 6.24
N LEU A 294 0.99 23.48 7.38
CA LEU A 294 0.65 22.92 8.69
C LEU A 294 -0.86 22.91 8.96
N SER A 295 -1.57 23.95 8.51
CA SER A 295 -3.03 24.00 8.57
C SER A 295 -3.67 22.92 7.68
N GLY A 296 -3.15 22.77 6.46
CA GLY A 296 -3.54 21.71 5.52
C GLY A 296 -3.39 20.32 6.14
N PHE A 297 -2.22 20.00 6.71
CA PHE A 297 -2.00 18.72 7.38
C PHE A 297 -2.90 18.51 8.61
N LYS A 298 -3.19 19.55 9.39
CA LYS A 298 -4.13 19.44 10.51
C LYS A 298 -5.54 19.12 10.02
N ALA A 299 -5.99 19.78 8.96
CA ALA A 299 -7.30 19.55 8.36
C ALA A 299 -7.40 18.14 7.75
N GLU A 300 -6.39 17.73 6.97
CA GLU A 300 -6.32 16.38 6.39
C GLU A 300 -6.31 15.30 7.46
N ARG A 301 -5.52 15.47 8.53
CA ARG A 301 -5.51 14.55 9.67
C ARG A 301 -6.87 14.48 10.37
N GLY A 302 -7.57 15.62 10.48
CA GLY A 302 -8.93 15.69 11.00
C GLY A 302 -9.92 14.91 10.14
N ASN A 303 -9.87 15.12 8.82
CA ASN A 303 -10.72 14.44 7.84
C ASN A 303 -10.46 12.93 7.83
N MET A 304 -9.19 12.51 7.81
CA MET A 304 -8.81 11.10 7.88
C MET A 304 -9.33 10.46 9.16
N LYS A 305 -9.16 11.12 10.31
CA LYS A 305 -9.69 10.62 11.58
C LYS A 305 -11.22 10.48 11.54
N ALA A 306 -11.93 11.50 11.07
CA ALA A 306 -13.39 11.46 10.96
C ALA A 306 -13.86 10.35 10.01
N ALA A 307 -13.20 10.17 8.86
CA ALA A 307 -13.51 9.11 7.92
C ALA A 307 -13.28 7.72 8.53
N THR A 308 -12.17 7.52 9.25
CA THR A 308 -11.90 6.23 9.93
C THR A 308 -12.88 5.96 11.06
N GLU A 309 -13.28 6.98 11.83
CA GLU A 309 -14.29 6.85 12.88
C GLU A 309 -15.66 6.49 12.30
N GLN A 310 -16.04 7.09 11.16
CA GLN A 310 -17.27 6.76 10.45
C GLN A 310 -17.25 5.30 9.93
N GLN A 311 -16.18 4.87 9.27
CA GLN A 311 -16.04 3.50 8.79
C GLN A 311 -16.09 2.48 9.93
N LEU A 312 -15.48 2.81 11.08
CA LEU A 312 -15.56 1.96 12.26
C LEU A 312 -17.01 1.82 12.76
N MET A 313 -17.75 2.94 12.86
CA MET A 313 -19.16 2.92 13.26
C MET A 313 -20.02 2.11 12.30
N GLU A 314 -19.82 2.26 10.98
CA GLU A 314 -20.55 1.50 9.95
C GLU A 314 -20.28 -0.01 10.10
N SER A 315 -19.01 -0.41 10.20
CA SER A 315 -18.60 -1.80 10.42
C SER A 315 -19.15 -2.36 11.73
N GLU A 316 -19.13 -1.60 12.83
CA GLU A 316 -19.74 -2.02 14.11
C GLU A 316 -21.26 -2.22 13.98
N GLY A 317 -21.93 -1.35 13.22
CA GLY A 317 -23.34 -1.47 12.88
C GLY A 317 -23.64 -2.76 12.11
N GLU A 318 -22.87 -3.07 11.07
CA GLU A 318 -22.97 -4.31 10.30
C GLU A 318 -22.70 -5.55 11.16
N GLN A 319 -21.63 -5.53 11.98
CA GLN A 319 -21.33 -6.61 12.90
C GLN A 319 -22.48 -6.87 13.88
N SER A 320 -23.09 -5.82 14.41
CA SER A 320 -24.23 -5.95 15.32
C SER A 320 -25.44 -6.60 14.62
N SER A 321 -25.67 -6.25 13.36
CA SER A 321 -26.78 -6.75 12.53
C SER A 321 -26.56 -8.21 12.15
N LEU A 322 -25.35 -8.57 11.70
CA LEU A 322 -24.95 -9.94 11.40
C LEU A 322 -25.02 -10.83 12.64
N ARG A 323 -24.60 -10.34 13.82
CA ARG A 323 -24.73 -11.08 15.09
C ARG A 323 -26.19 -11.34 15.45
N ARG A 324 -27.10 -10.39 15.21
CA ARG A 324 -28.55 -10.58 15.41
C ARG A 324 -29.11 -11.61 14.44
N LEU A 325 -28.74 -11.54 13.17
CA LEU A 325 -29.17 -12.50 12.14
C LEU A 325 -28.70 -13.93 12.47
N LEU A 326 -27.44 -14.09 12.87
CA LEU A 326 -26.90 -15.38 13.30
C LEU A 326 -27.66 -15.96 14.50
N LYS A 327 -28.02 -15.13 15.48
CA LYS A 327 -28.84 -15.59 16.62
C LYS A 327 -30.21 -16.11 16.17
N LEU A 328 -30.89 -15.38 15.26
CA LEU A 328 -32.17 -15.81 14.70
C LEU A 328 -32.03 -17.11 13.91
N LYS A 329 -31.02 -17.21 13.04
CA LYS A 329 -30.77 -18.43 12.25
C LYS A 329 -30.44 -19.63 13.13
N ASN A 330 -29.64 -19.46 14.18
CA ASN A 330 -29.37 -20.52 15.15
C ASN A 330 -30.64 -20.96 15.90
N HIS A 331 -31.54 -20.03 16.22
CA HIS A 331 -32.82 -20.35 16.84
C HIS A 331 -33.74 -21.12 15.89
N GLU A 332 -33.86 -20.68 14.62
CA GLU A 332 -34.60 -21.40 13.58
C GLU A 332 -34.03 -22.82 13.38
N LEU A 333 -32.71 -22.97 13.29
CA LEU A 333 -32.05 -24.28 13.18
C LEU A 333 -32.30 -25.17 14.40
N ALA A 334 -32.39 -24.60 15.61
CA ALA A 334 -32.76 -25.35 16.80
C ALA A 334 -34.22 -25.81 16.74
N ASN A 335 -35.13 -24.96 16.25
CA ASN A 335 -36.54 -25.30 16.08
C ASN A 335 -36.73 -26.38 15.00
N ILE A 336 -36.04 -26.28 13.87
CA ILE A 336 -36.04 -27.31 12.82
C ILE A 336 -35.53 -28.65 13.37
N ARG A 337 -34.44 -28.63 14.15
CA ARG A 337 -33.93 -29.86 14.80
C ARG A 337 -34.95 -30.47 15.77
N LYS A 338 -35.64 -29.66 16.57
CA LYS A 338 -36.72 -30.15 17.45
C LYS A 338 -37.87 -30.76 16.66
N LEU A 339 -38.34 -30.07 15.63
CA LEU A 339 -39.43 -30.57 14.78
C LEU A 339 -39.03 -31.87 14.07
N ALA A 340 -37.78 -31.96 13.57
CA ALA A 340 -37.27 -33.20 12.99
C ALA A 340 -37.23 -34.34 14.01
N GLN A 341 -36.83 -34.05 15.26
CA GLN A 341 -36.86 -35.02 16.37
C GLN A 341 -38.30 -35.48 16.67
N GLU A 342 -39.27 -34.56 16.71
CA GLU A 342 -40.70 -34.85 16.91
C GLU A 342 -41.26 -35.73 15.77
N VAL A 343 -40.93 -35.43 14.52
CA VAL A 343 -41.33 -36.26 13.37
C VAL A 343 -40.75 -37.68 13.48
N LEU A 344 -39.50 -37.81 13.92
CA LEU A 344 -38.88 -39.13 14.14
C LEU A 344 -39.52 -39.87 15.31
N SER A 345 -39.85 -39.20 16.41
CA SER A 345 -40.56 -39.84 17.53
C SER A 345 -41.96 -40.28 17.13
N HIS A 346 -42.73 -39.40 16.47
CA HIS A 346 -44.05 -39.75 15.95
C HIS A 346 -44.00 -40.91 14.96
N ARG A 347 -42.99 -40.94 14.07
CA ARG A 347 -42.77 -42.08 13.18
C ARG A 347 -42.49 -43.36 13.97
N SER A 348 -41.62 -43.30 14.98
CA SER A 348 -41.28 -44.44 15.83
C SER A 348 -42.52 -44.95 16.59
N ASP A 349 -43.37 -44.04 17.07
CA ASP A 349 -44.64 -44.37 17.72
C ASP A 349 -45.62 -45.03 16.75
N VAL A 350 -45.74 -44.53 15.52
CA VAL A 350 -46.56 -45.14 14.46
C VAL A 350 -46.03 -46.52 14.07
N GLU A 351 -44.71 -46.70 13.96
CA GLU A 351 -44.08 -47.99 13.69
C GLU A 351 -44.35 -48.98 14.84
N ALA A 352 -44.17 -48.57 16.10
CA ALA A 352 -44.50 -49.39 17.27
C ALA A 352 -46.01 -49.73 17.31
N PHE A 353 -46.86 -48.79 16.93
CA PHE A 353 -48.30 -48.98 16.83
C PHE A 353 -48.68 -49.99 15.73
N LEU A 354 -48.11 -49.87 14.53
CA LEU A 354 -48.26 -50.83 13.44
C LEU A 354 -47.84 -52.24 13.87
N LEU A 355 -46.67 -52.37 14.51
CA LEU A 355 -46.17 -53.64 15.01
C LEU A 355 -47.10 -54.24 16.08
N SER A 356 -47.63 -53.42 17.00
CA SER A 356 -48.60 -53.86 18.00
C SER A 356 -49.91 -54.34 17.36
N SER A 357 -50.43 -53.62 16.37
CA SER A 357 -51.65 -54.01 15.64
C SER A 357 -51.45 -55.30 14.84
N ILE A 358 -50.30 -55.45 14.18
CA ILE A 358 -49.92 -56.70 13.49
C ILE A 358 -49.84 -57.85 14.50
N HIS A 359 -49.17 -57.66 15.63
CA HIS A 359 -49.06 -58.68 16.67
C HIS A 359 -50.42 -59.06 17.26
N GLN A 360 -51.32 -58.09 17.47
CA GLN A 360 -52.66 -58.33 17.99
C GLN A 360 -53.52 -59.14 17.01
N VAL A 361 -53.44 -58.85 15.70
CA VAL A 361 -54.11 -59.65 14.68
C VAL A 361 -53.47 -61.02 14.53
N GLN A 362 -52.14 -61.13 14.59
CA GLN A 362 -51.45 -62.43 14.62
C GLN A 362 -51.91 -63.28 15.80
N LYS A 363 -52.03 -62.70 17.00
CA LYS A 363 -52.54 -63.41 18.18
C LYS A 363 -54.02 -63.80 18.03
N ALA A 364 -54.84 -62.93 17.45
CA ALA A 364 -56.24 -63.25 17.14
C ALA A 364 -56.36 -64.36 16.08
N ALA A 365 -55.55 -64.32 15.01
CA ALA A 365 -55.50 -65.34 13.98
C ALA A 365 -54.94 -66.68 14.51
N GLN A 366 -53.94 -66.64 15.40
CA GLN A 366 -53.47 -67.83 16.13
C GLN A 366 -54.54 -68.39 17.07
N ASN A 367 -55.32 -67.54 17.74
CA ASN A 367 -56.45 -67.97 18.56
C ASN A 367 -57.60 -68.52 17.70
N ASP A 368 -57.91 -67.91 16.56
CA ASP A 368 -58.90 -68.41 15.61
C ASP A 368 -58.44 -69.75 14.99
N HIS A 369 -57.14 -69.90 14.69
CA HIS A 369 -56.53 -71.19 14.33
C HIS A 369 -56.53 -72.17 15.50
N ALA A 370 -56.35 -71.75 16.75
CA ALA A 370 -56.46 -72.60 17.93
C ALA A 370 -57.91 -73.08 18.17
N ILE A 371 -58.90 -72.22 17.88
CA ILE A 371 -60.34 -72.55 17.93
C ILE A 371 -60.72 -73.47 16.77
N GLN A 372 -60.13 -73.30 15.59
CA GLN A 372 -60.30 -74.22 14.44
C GLN A 372 -59.58 -75.57 14.65
N THR A 373 -58.40 -75.58 15.28
CA THR A 373 -57.65 -76.81 15.62
C THR A 373 -58.17 -77.51 16.88
N ALA A 374 -58.97 -76.86 17.73
CA ALA A 374 -59.73 -77.53 18.78
C ALA A 374 -60.87 -78.44 18.23
N SER A 375 -61.15 -78.39 16.92
CA SER A 375 -62.04 -79.33 16.21
C SER A 375 -61.29 -80.48 15.50
N HIS A 376 -59.96 -80.50 15.49
CA HIS A 376 -59.15 -81.60 14.95
C HIS A 376 -57.84 -81.78 15.75
N LYS A 377 -57.81 -82.79 16.63
CA LYS A 377 -56.56 -83.28 17.25
C LYS A 377 -55.72 -84.00 16.19
N ASP A 378 -54.49 -83.55 15.92
CA ASP A 378 -53.25 -84.25 16.31
C ASP A 378 -51.99 -83.50 15.80
N LYS A 379 -50.95 -83.44 16.65
CA LYS A 379 -49.50 -83.41 16.39
C LYS A 379 -48.81 -82.32 15.53
N GLN A 380 -47.89 -81.61 16.21
CA GLN A 380 -46.42 -81.42 15.96
C GLN A 380 -45.96 -79.96 16.20
N ILE A 381 -45.10 -79.73 17.20
CA ILE A 381 -43.64 -79.42 17.15
C ILE A 381 -43.23 -78.28 16.17
N VAL A 382 -42.54 -77.27 16.75
CA VAL A 382 -41.30 -76.59 16.29
C VAL A 382 -41.40 -75.05 16.24
N LYS A 383 -40.44 -74.44 16.95
CA LYS A 383 -39.77 -73.14 16.73
C LYS A 383 -40.26 -72.31 15.52
N SER A 384 -40.46 -71.01 15.74
CA SER A 384 -39.36 -70.04 15.56
C SER A 384 -39.82 -68.61 15.85
N SER A 385 -39.00 -67.94 16.64
CA SER A 385 -38.73 -66.52 16.48
C SER A 385 -38.35 -66.25 15.03
N SER A 386 -39.27 -65.73 14.23
CA SER A 386 -38.92 -65.03 13.00
C SER A 386 -40.04 -64.09 12.64
N GLN A 387 -39.63 -62.87 12.32
CA GLN A 387 -40.42 -61.76 11.84
C GLN A 387 -41.32 -62.23 10.68
N ILE A 388 -42.62 -62.40 10.94
CA ILE A 388 -43.61 -62.75 9.92
C ILE A 388 -43.92 -61.48 9.13
N ASP A 389 -43.61 -61.50 7.83
CA ASP A 389 -43.80 -60.36 6.95
C ASP A 389 -45.28 -60.15 6.61
N ILE A 390 -45.69 -58.90 6.41
CA ILE A 390 -47.08 -58.50 6.09
C ILE A 390 -47.64 -59.26 4.86
N LYS A 391 -46.76 -59.77 4.00
CA LYS A 391 -47.08 -60.56 2.80
C LYS A 391 -47.65 -61.95 3.10
N ASP A 392 -47.51 -62.45 4.32
CA ASP A 392 -47.97 -63.78 4.72
C ASP A 392 -49.36 -63.75 5.39
N LEU A 393 -49.92 -62.56 5.65
CA LEU A 393 -51.30 -62.43 6.17
C LEU A 393 -52.33 -62.61 5.05
N SER A 394 -53.46 -63.25 5.38
CA SER A 394 -54.64 -63.34 4.51
C SER A 394 -55.22 -61.94 4.23
N TRP A 395 -55.97 -61.78 3.14
CA TRP A 395 -56.52 -60.47 2.75
C TRP A 395 -57.46 -59.90 3.84
N ASP A 396 -58.28 -60.75 4.44
CA ASP A 396 -59.19 -60.37 5.54
C ASP A 396 -58.42 -59.93 6.80
N ASP A 397 -57.30 -60.58 7.11
CA ASP A 397 -56.47 -60.20 8.27
C ASP A 397 -55.74 -58.86 8.04
N ARG A 398 -55.28 -58.60 6.81
CA ARG A 398 -54.71 -57.29 6.45
C ARG A 398 -55.75 -56.19 6.57
N GLU A 399 -56.99 -56.44 6.14
CA GLU A 399 -58.08 -55.49 6.29
C GLU A 399 -58.41 -55.24 7.77
N ARG A 400 -58.40 -56.28 8.62
CA ARG A 400 -58.58 -56.14 10.08
C ARG A 400 -57.45 -55.34 10.72
N VAL A 401 -56.19 -55.57 10.34
CA VAL A 401 -55.04 -54.76 10.78
C VAL A 401 -55.26 -53.30 10.42
N LEU A 402 -55.65 -53.01 9.18
CA LEU A 402 -55.92 -51.64 8.71
C LEU A 402 -57.10 -50.99 9.46
N ARG A 403 -58.20 -51.72 9.67
CA ARG A 403 -59.37 -51.23 10.43
C ARG A 403 -59.04 -50.93 11.88
N LEU A 404 -58.27 -51.79 12.54
CA LEU A 404 -57.77 -51.55 13.91
C LEU A 404 -56.80 -50.36 13.94
N LEU A 405 -55.95 -50.22 12.90
CA LEU A 405 -55.07 -49.07 12.73
C LEU A 405 -55.86 -47.77 12.66
N PHE A 406 -56.84 -47.71 11.75
CA PHE A 406 -57.63 -46.50 11.52
C PHE A 406 -58.53 -46.17 12.71
N MET A 407 -59.15 -47.15 13.37
CA MET A 407 -59.94 -46.91 14.58
C MET A 407 -59.11 -46.26 15.68
N LYS A 408 -57.88 -46.72 15.88
CA LYS A 408 -57.05 -46.29 17.01
C LYS A 408 -56.21 -45.05 16.68
N ILE A 409 -55.79 -44.83 15.42
CA ILE A 409 -55.30 -43.52 14.93
C ILE A 409 -56.36 -42.43 15.11
N ASN A 410 -57.62 -42.71 14.75
CA ASN A 410 -58.73 -41.76 14.94
C ASN A 410 -59.05 -41.50 16.42
N SER A 411 -58.65 -42.39 17.33
CA SER A 411 -58.77 -42.18 18.78
C SER A 411 -57.63 -41.32 19.36
N GLN A 412 -56.41 -41.41 18.82
CA GLN A 412 -55.25 -40.61 19.26
C GLN A 412 -55.24 -39.20 18.65
N ALA A 413 -55.67 -39.02 17.40
CA ALA A 413 -55.71 -37.72 16.72
C ALA A 413 -56.61 -36.66 17.40
N ARG A 414 -57.47 -37.08 18.35
CA ARG A 414 -58.33 -36.18 19.14
C ARG A 414 -57.61 -35.52 20.33
N ASN A 415 -56.44 -35.99 20.75
CA ASN A 415 -55.82 -35.53 22.00
C ASN A 415 -54.63 -34.59 21.85
N GLU A 416 -53.98 -34.45 20.70
CA GLU A 416 -52.78 -33.59 20.59
C GLU A 416 -52.68 -32.89 19.23
N LEU A 417 -53.15 -31.65 19.18
CA LEU A 417 -52.76 -30.66 18.16
C LEU A 417 -52.31 -29.40 18.91
N PRO A 418 -51.01 -29.06 18.93
CA PRO A 418 -50.54 -27.84 19.56
C PRO A 418 -50.96 -26.61 18.72
N PRO A 419 -51.34 -25.48 19.37
CA PRO A 419 -51.76 -24.28 18.66
C PRO A 419 -50.58 -23.70 17.89
N HIS A 420 -50.70 -23.63 16.56
CA HIS A 420 -49.72 -22.99 15.69
C HIS A 420 -49.88 -21.48 15.81
N SER A 421 -48.94 -20.82 16.48
CA SER A 421 -48.87 -19.37 16.57
C SER A 421 -48.05 -18.79 15.41
N LEU A 422 -48.64 -18.78 14.21
CA LEU A 422 -48.24 -17.82 13.18
C LEU A 422 -48.85 -16.47 13.54
N LYS A 423 -48.21 -15.75 14.47
CA LYS A 423 -48.47 -14.31 14.59
C LYS A 423 -47.78 -13.60 13.40
N PRO A 424 -48.46 -12.68 12.70
CA PRO A 424 -47.79 -11.81 11.76
C PRO A 424 -46.86 -10.90 12.56
N GLN A 425 -45.57 -11.04 12.31
CA GLN A 425 -44.55 -10.16 12.87
C GLN A 425 -44.81 -8.77 12.30
N GLN A 426 -45.26 -7.85 13.16
CA GLN A 426 -45.29 -6.43 12.83
C GLN A 426 -43.86 -6.02 12.52
N MET A 427 -43.64 -5.63 11.27
CA MET A 427 -42.46 -4.87 10.86
C MET A 427 -42.47 -3.58 11.67
N ASP A 428 -41.52 -3.45 12.59
CA ASP A 428 -41.26 -2.19 13.26
C ASP A 428 -40.90 -1.16 12.19
N SER A 429 -41.83 -0.25 11.93
CA SER A 429 -41.62 0.99 11.19
C SER A 429 -40.73 1.92 12.02
N SER A 430 -39.44 1.60 12.07
CA SER A 430 -38.38 2.47 12.56
C SER A 430 -37.36 2.68 11.44
N SER A 431 -37.84 3.21 10.32
CA SER A 431 -37.03 3.75 9.22
C SER A 431 -37.75 4.97 8.67
N GLU A 432 -37.90 5.99 9.50
CA GLU A 432 -38.22 7.35 9.05
C GLU A 432 -37.83 8.36 10.13
N ARG A 433 -36.53 8.67 10.19
CA ARG A 433 -36.04 10.00 10.58
C ARG A 433 -34.82 10.33 9.75
N ILE A 434 -35.08 10.73 8.50
CA ILE A 434 -34.20 11.66 7.80
C ILE A 434 -34.30 12.97 8.58
N LEU A 435 -33.25 13.32 9.33
CA LEU A 435 -33.07 14.69 9.80
C LEU A 435 -32.47 15.50 8.64
N PRO A 436 -33.12 16.58 8.17
CA PRO A 436 -32.45 17.55 7.34
C PRO A 436 -31.58 18.39 8.27
N LEU A 437 -30.25 18.21 8.20
CA LEU A 437 -29.35 19.19 8.81
C LEU A 437 -29.38 20.43 7.92
N HIS A 438 -30.23 21.38 8.32
CA HIS A 438 -30.18 22.76 7.90
C HIS A 438 -28.74 23.27 8.02
N GLY A 439 -28.15 23.62 6.89
CA GLY A 439 -27.01 24.51 6.83
C GLY A 439 -27.44 25.88 7.31
N ALA A 440 -27.05 26.24 8.53
CA ALA A 440 -27.07 27.59 9.01
C ALA A 440 -25.64 28.13 8.99
N LEU A 441 -25.16 28.59 7.82
CA LEU A 441 -24.17 29.66 7.69
C LEU A 441 -24.37 30.36 6.34
N SER A 442 -25.42 31.19 6.28
CA SER A 442 -25.46 32.35 5.38
C SER A 442 -25.01 33.56 6.19
N GLY A 443 -23.86 34.15 5.83
CA GLY A 443 -23.41 35.42 6.38
C GLY A 443 -21.96 35.78 6.08
N ALA A 444 -21.75 36.46 4.93
CA ALA A 444 -20.62 37.33 4.56
C ALA A 444 -19.21 36.68 4.38
N ALA A 445 -18.40 37.00 3.38
CA ALA A 445 -18.32 38.20 2.57
C ALA A 445 -17.87 37.90 1.13
N ARG A 446 -18.55 38.54 0.18
CA ARG A 446 -18.11 38.70 -1.19
C ARG A 446 -16.93 39.66 -1.26
N ILE A 447 -15.97 39.22 -2.07
CA ILE A 447 -15.03 40.00 -2.87
C ILE A 447 -15.60 41.35 -3.27
N ALA A 448 -14.89 42.43 -2.90
CA ALA A 448 -14.98 43.72 -3.56
C ALA A 448 -13.78 43.87 -4.50
N LEU A 449 -14.09 44.14 -5.77
CA LEU A 449 -13.20 44.81 -6.71
C LEU A 449 -12.78 46.17 -6.14
N VAL A 450 -11.47 46.39 -5.99
CA VAL A 450 -10.62 47.46 -6.57
C VAL A 450 -9.21 46.88 -6.58
#